data_AF-A0A8J5QJW0-F1
#
_entry.id   AF-A0A8J5QJW0-F1
#
_cell.length_a   1.000
_cell.length_b   1.000
_cell.length_c   1.000
_cell.angle_alpha   90.00
_cell.angle_beta   90.00
_cell.angle_gamma   90.00
#
_symmetry.space_group_name_H-M   'P 1'
#
loop_
_entity.id
_entity.type
_entity.pdbx_description
1 polymer ?
#
loop_
_entity_poly.entity_id
_entity_poly.type
_entity_poly.pdbx_seq_one_letter_code
_entity_poly.pdbx_strand_id
1 'polypeptide(L)'
;MSWKNLTEKKFISKNDSKSINLDKNKDENEEGNPNKRYRNSFMKQFPELYRSDVSINPSYTGLNNLPYYIKCRRRVHKTKKQITRQINREIHHIAMMQPYALSSVRIDRVFSVGFPPEALIVPEFATDKERRRINKLMSDR
;
A
#
# COMPACT_ATOMS: atom_id res chain seq x y z
N MET A 1 -12.92 47.66 25.86
CA MET A 1 -12.51 46.59 26.78
C MET A 1 -11.40 45.79 26.11
N SER A 2 -10.19 45.93 26.62
CA SER A 2 -8.95 45.32 26.15
C SER A 2 -8.63 44.12 27.01
N TRP A 3 -8.31 42.98 26.41
CA TRP A 3 -7.54 41.92 27.06
C TRP A 3 -6.42 41.48 26.12
N LYS A 4 -5.18 41.76 26.54
CA LYS A 4 -3.95 41.17 26.01
C LYS A 4 -3.49 40.04 26.95
N ASN A 5 -2.57 39.23 26.42
CA ASN A 5 -1.55 38.40 27.07
C ASN A 5 -1.88 36.90 27.15
N LEU A 6 -1.22 36.06 26.34
CA LEU A 6 0.15 35.49 26.42
C LEU A 6 0.28 34.34 27.43
N THR A 7 0.68 33.16 26.94
CA THR A 7 1.70 32.23 27.48
C THR A 7 1.74 31.00 26.55
N GLU A 8 2.77 30.88 25.70
CA GLU A 8 4.02 30.15 25.91
C GLU A 8 3.95 28.60 25.81
N LYS A 9 4.69 28.08 24.81
CA LYS A 9 5.54 26.87 24.80
C LYS A 9 4.88 25.47 24.92
N LYS A 10 4.96 24.70 23.83
CA LYS A 10 5.92 23.57 23.72
C LYS A 10 5.94 22.99 22.31
N PHE A 11 6.98 23.32 21.56
CA PHE A 11 7.48 22.51 20.46
C PHE A 11 8.26 21.34 21.11
N ILE A 12 7.76 20.12 20.98
CA ILE A 12 8.51 18.90 21.35
C ILE A 12 8.53 17.99 20.14
N SER A 13 9.73 17.91 19.56
CA SER A 13 10.18 16.82 18.71
C SER A 13 10.17 15.49 19.48
N LYS A 14 9.77 14.40 18.84
CA LYS A 14 10.40 13.09 19.00
C LYS A 14 10.02 12.17 17.85
N ASN A 15 11.05 11.80 17.08
CA ASN A 15 11.10 10.57 16.31
C ASN A 15 10.85 9.40 17.24
N ASP A 16 10.13 8.36 16.78
CA ASP A 16 10.37 6.95 17.09
C ASP A 16 9.35 6.11 16.29
N SER A 17 9.76 5.48 15.20
CA SER A 17 10.40 4.15 15.14
C SER A 17 9.39 3.00 15.35
N LYS A 18 9.13 2.31 14.23
CA LYS A 18 8.68 0.91 14.05
C LYS A 18 7.79 0.29 15.12
N SER A 19 6.54 0.09 14.72
CA SER A 19 5.55 -0.73 15.39
C SER A 19 5.74 -2.24 15.17
N ILE A 20 5.37 -3.01 16.20
CA ILE A 20 4.79 -4.38 16.21
C ILE A 20 5.75 -5.50 16.65
N ASN A 21 5.62 -5.88 17.93
CA ASN A 21 5.43 -7.27 18.37
C ASN A 21 4.26 -7.26 19.39
N LEU A 22 3.14 -7.92 19.09
CA LEU A 22 2.80 -9.29 19.48
C LEU A 22 2.60 -9.41 21.00
N ASP A 23 1.33 -9.45 21.41
CA ASP A 23 0.95 -10.22 22.59
C ASP A 23 -0.42 -10.85 22.41
N LYS A 24 -0.41 -12.17 22.63
CA LYS A 24 -1.57 -13.03 22.83
C LYS A 24 -2.07 -12.83 24.25
N ASN A 25 -3.39 -12.81 24.44
CA ASN A 25 -4.14 -13.54 25.47
C ASN A 25 -5.63 -13.30 25.20
N LYS A 26 -6.32 -14.33 24.70
CA LYS A 26 -7.28 -15.19 25.44
C LYS A 26 -8.60 -14.46 25.69
N ASP A 27 -9.65 -14.92 25.02
CA ASP A 27 -10.88 -15.35 25.69
C ASP A 27 -11.55 -16.44 24.84
N GLU A 28 -11.83 -17.55 25.53
CA GLU A 28 -12.53 -18.73 25.05
C GLU A 28 -14.04 -18.49 25.08
N ASN A 29 -14.78 -19.29 24.30
CA ASN A 29 -16.22 -19.54 24.40
C ASN A 29 -17.18 -18.51 23.79
N GLU A 30 -17.47 -18.65 22.50
CA GLU A 30 -18.86 -18.75 22.01
C GLU A 30 -18.93 -19.70 20.81
N GLU A 31 -19.50 -20.88 21.06
CA GLU A 31 -20.00 -21.81 20.06
C GLU A 31 -21.07 -21.11 19.19
N GLY A 32 -20.67 -20.62 18.02
CA GLY A 32 -21.56 -19.88 17.14
C GLY A 32 -21.19 -20.06 15.68
N ASN A 33 -21.47 -21.24 15.14
CA ASN A 33 -21.41 -21.54 13.70
C ASN A 33 -21.85 -20.31 12.85
N PRO A 34 -21.06 -19.79 11.88
CA PRO A 34 -21.28 -18.47 11.24
C PRO A 34 -22.48 -18.40 10.27
N ASN A 35 -23.53 -19.19 10.52
CA ASN A 35 -24.54 -19.60 9.55
C ASN A 35 -25.99 -19.36 9.99
N LYS A 36 -26.29 -18.40 10.86
CA LYS A 36 -27.67 -17.96 11.07
C LYS A 36 -28.09 -16.96 9.97
N ARG A 37 -28.23 -17.42 8.72
CA ARG A 37 -28.56 -16.56 7.56
C ARG A 37 -30.06 -16.34 7.33
N TYR A 38 -30.93 -16.96 8.13
CA TYR A 38 -32.37 -16.94 7.90
C TYR A 38 -33.09 -16.23 9.05
N ARG A 39 -33.54 -15.01 8.80
CA ARG A 39 -34.26 -14.19 9.79
C ARG A 39 -35.75 -14.54 9.89
N ASN A 40 -36.35 -15.00 8.78
CA ASN A 40 -37.79 -15.28 8.69
C ASN A 40 -38.06 -16.74 8.30
N SER A 41 -39.24 -17.26 8.66
CA SER A 41 -39.71 -18.61 8.30
C SER A 41 -39.66 -18.86 6.79
N PHE A 42 -40.10 -17.87 5.99
CA PHE A 42 -40.05 -17.92 4.53
C PHE A 42 -38.63 -18.09 3.97
N MET A 43 -37.63 -17.48 4.61
CA MET A 43 -36.23 -17.61 4.16
C MET A 43 -35.67 -19.01 4.39
N LYS A 44 -36.17 -19.74 5.40
CA LYS A 44 -35.80 -21.13 5.65
C LYS A 44 -36.43 -22.07 4.62
N GLN A 45 -37.65 -21.78 4.21
CA GLN A 45 -38.39 -22.58 3.22
C GLN A 45 -37.82 -22.42 1.82
N PHE A 46 -37.29 -21.24 1.49
CA PHE A 46 -36.76 -20.91 0.17
C PHE A 46 -35.33 -20.35 0.24
N PRO A 47 -34.33 -21.16 0.65
CA PRO A 47 -32.95 -20.68 0.78
C PRO A 47 -32.33 -20.28 -0.56
N GLU A 48 -32.79 -20.89 -1.65
CA GLU A 48 -32.37 -20.62 -3.04
C GLU A 48 -32.56 -19.16 -3.45
N LEU A 49 -33.63 -18.52 -2.98
CA LEU A 49 -33.96 -17.11 -3.28
C LEU A 49 -33.02 -16.13 -2.58
N TYR A 50 -32.42 -16.54 -1.46
CA TYR A 50 -31.59 -15.69 -0.61
C TYR A 50 -30.11 -16.01 -0.71
N ARG A 51 -29.72 -16.88 -1.65
CA ARG A 51 -28.31 -17.06 -2.00
C ARG A 51 -27.75 -15.71 -2.45
N SER A 52 -26.52 -15.40 -2.01
CA SER A 52 -25.81 -14.18 -2.41
C SER A 52 -25.68 -14.03 -3.92
N ASP A 53 -25.86 -15.14 -4.62
CA ASP A 53 -25.65 -15.22 -6.05
C ASP A 53 -26.87 -14.92 -6.91
N VAL A 54 -28.06 -14.88 -6.30
CA VAL A 54 -29.32 -14.55 -6.96
C VAL A 54 -29.54 -13.04 -6.84
N SER A 55 -29.33 -12.32 -7.94
CA SER A 55 -29.57 -10.87 -8.02
C SER A 55 -31.00 -10.53 -8.47
N ILE A 56 -31.79 -11.53 -8.84
CA ILE A 56 -33.12 -11.40 -9.45
C ILE A 56 -34.12 -12.17 -8.57
N ASN A 57 -35.19 -11.52 -8.10
CA ASN A 57 -36.29 -12.24 -7.44
C ASN A 57 -36.92 -13.20 -8.48
N PRO A 58 -37.24 -14.46 -8.14
CA PRO A 58 -37.84 -15.43 -9.06
C PRO A 58 -39.07 -14.93 -9.83
N SER A 59 -39.82 -13.96 -9.31
CA SER A 59 -40.91 -13.33 -10.08
C SER A 59 -40.45 -12.63 -11.37
N TYR A 60 -39.17 -12.26 -11.46
CA TYR A 60 -38.58 -11.55 -12.60
C TYR A 60 -37.74 -12.47 -13.51
N THR A 61 -37.65 -13.78 -13.25
CA THR A 61 -36.87 -14.70 -14.10
C THR A 61 -37.53 -15.01 -15.45
N GLY A 62 -38.83 -14.76 -15.59
CA GLY A 62 -39.54 -14.88 -16.88
C GLY A 62 -39.27 -13.70 -17.84
N LEU A 63 -38.62 -12.64 -17.37
CA LEU A 63 -38.19 -11.51 -18.20
C LEU A 63 -36.83 -11.85 -18.81
N ASN A 64 -36.86 -12.59 -19.91
CA ASN A 64 -35.65 -13.04 -20.62
C ASN A 64 -34.77 -11.88 -21.13
N ASN A 65 -35.33 -10.67 -21.25
CA ASN A 65 -34.62 -9.52 -21.79
C ASN A 65 -34.77 -8.31 -20.87
N LEU A 66 -33.93 -8.24 -19.85
CA LEU A 66 -33.77 -7.03 -19.05
C LEU A 66 -32.88 -6.05 -19.83
N PRO A 67 -33.23 -4.75 -19.87
CA PRO A 67 -32.42 -3.75 -20.59
C PRO A 67 -31.04 -3.50 -19.94
N TYR A 68 -30.72 -4.18 -18.84
CA TYR A 68 -29.45 -4.09 -18.14
C TYR A 68 -29.08 -5.40 -17.44
N TYR A 69 -27.77 -5.63 -17.30
CA TYR A 69 -27.23 -6.77 -16.55
C TYR A 69 -27.46 -6.60 -15.05
N ILE A 70 -28.28 -7.46 -14.45
CA ILE A 70 -28.54 -7.41 -13.00
C ILE A 70 -27.37 -8.06 -12.26
N LYS A 71 -26.46 -7.25 -11.73
CA LYS A 71 -25.38 -7.70 -10.84
C LYS A 71 -25.70 -7.31 -9.40
N CYS A 72 -25.54 -8.24 -8.45
CA CYS A 72 -25.70 -7.96 -7.03
C CYS A 72 -24.74 -6.83 -6.58
N ARG A 73 -25.29 -5.79 -5.93
CA ARG A 73 -24.52 -4.62 -5.45
C ARG A 73 -23.28 -5.02 -4.65
N ARG A 74 -23.39 -6.02 -3.77
CA ARG A 74 -22.27 -6.52 -2.95
C ARG A 74 -21.17 -7.16 -3.79
N ARG A 75 -21.55 -7.92 -4.82
CA ARG A 75 -20.60 -8.57 -5.74
C ARG A 75 -19.83 -7.51 -6.53
N VAL A 76 -20.54 -6.56 -7.13
CA VAL A 76 -19.92 -5.44 -7.87
C VAL A 76 -18.95 -4.68 -6.99
N HIS A 77 -19.35 -4.34 -5.76
CA HIS A 77 -18.50 -3.63 -4.82
C HIS A 77 -17.24 -4.44 -4.43
N LYS A 78 -17.38 -5.75 -4.19
CA LYS A 78 -16.26 -6.64 -3.88
C LYS A 78 -15.27 -6.73 -5.05
N THR A 79 -15.78 -6.95 -6.26
CA THR A 79 -14.96 -7.02 -7.49
C THR A 79 -14.25 -5.69 -7.75
N LYS A 80 -14.96 -4.56 -7.63
CA LYS A 80 -14.34 -3.23 -7.78
C LYS A 80 -13.19 -3.04 -6.80
N LYS A 81 -13.36 -3.43 -5.53
CA LYS A 81 -12.31 -3.34 -4.50
C LYS A 81 -11.11 -4.26 -4.80
N GLN A 82 -11.35 -5.43 -5.38
CA GLN A 82 -10.27 -6.34 -5.78
C GLN A 82 -9.48 -5.78 -6.97
N ILE A 83 -10.18 -5.28 -8.00
CA ILE A 83 -9.57 -4.67 -9.18
C ILE A 83 -8.73 -3.47 -8.79
N THR A 84 -9.25 -2.56 -7.96
CA THR A 84 -8.48 -1.36 -7.55
C THR A 84 -7.23 -1.73 -6.76
N ARG A 85 -7.30 -2.73 -5.88
CA ARG A 85 -6.13 -3.25 -5.16
C ARG A 85 -5.09 -3.85 -6.11
N GLN A 86 -5.55 -4.59 -7.13
CA GLN A 86 -4.68 -5.20 -8.11
C GLN A 86 -3.96 -4.14 -8.95
N ILE A 87 -4.72 -3.17 -9.49
CA ILE A 87 -4.18 -2.06 -10.27
C ILE A 87 -3.15 -1.27 -9.45
N ASN A 88 -3.45 -0.96 -8.19
CA ASN A 88 -2.49 -0.23 -7.36
C ASN A 88 -1.18 -1.01 -7.13
N ARG A 89 -1.25 -2.34 -6.98
CA ARG A 89 -0.05 -3.19 -6.87
C ARG A 89 0.76 -3.18 -8.16
N GLU A 90 0.10 -3.26 -9.31
CA GLU A 90 0.75 -3.22 -10.62
C GLU A 90 1.40 -1.88 -10.89
N ILE A 91 0.73 -0.77 -10.57
CA ILE A 91 1.30 0.58 -10.68
C ILE A 91 2.56 0.71 -9.80
N HIS A 92 2.49 0.25 -8.55
CA HIS A 92 3.67 0.26 -7.67
C HIS A 92 4.82 -0.58 -8.20
N HIS A 93 4.52 -1.78 -8.71
CA HIS A 93 5.52 -2.64 -9.33
C HIS A 93 6.19 -1.95 -10.53
N ILE A 94 5.42 -1.34 -11.42
CA ILE A 94 5.93 -0.61 -12.58
C ILE A 94 6.79 0.58 -12.14
N ALA A 95 6.32 1.37 -11.17
CA ALA A 95 7.07 2.50 -10.62
C ALA A 95 8.41 2.07 -9.99
N MET A 96 8.43 0.91 -9.32
CA MET A 96 9.67 0.33 -8.79
C MET A 96 10.61 -0.16 -9.91
N MET A 97 10.09 -0.59 -11.05
CA MET A 97 10.89 -1.04 -12.20
C MET A 97 11.50 0.09 -13.03
N GLN A 98 10.85 1.26 -13.08
CA GLN A 98 11.32 2.44 -13.81
C GLN A 98 12.78 2.86 -13.52
N PRO A 99 13.26 2.94 -12.26
CA PRO A 99 14.66 3.29 -12.00
C PRO A 99 15.64 2.25 -12.54
N TYR A 100 15.27 0.96 -12.55
CA TYR A 100 16.12 -0.10 -13.11
C TYR A 100 16.20 -0.03 -14.64
N ALA A 101 15.11 0.34 -15.32
CA ALA A 101 15.13 0.58 -16.76
C ALA A 101 15.99 1.80 -17.13
N LEU A 102 15.98 2.84 -16.29
CA LEU A 102 16.81 4.02 -16.51
C LEU A 102 18.30 3.73 -16.21
N SER A 103 18.58 2.93 -15.17
CA SER A 103 19.95 2.57 -14.83
C SER A 103 20.55 1.61 -15.86
N SER A 104 19.79 0.68 -16.44
CA SER A 104 20.29 -0.21 -17.49
C SER A 104 20.73 0.57 -18.74
N VAL A 105 19.94 1.56 -19.18
CA VAL A 105 20.31 2.44 -20.31
C VAL A 105 21.54 3.29 -19.97
N ARG A 106 21.66 3.78 -18.74
CA ARG A 106 22.86 4.52 -18.29
C ARG A 106 24.11 3.65 -18.34
N ILE A 107 24.01 2.43 -17.82
CA ILE A 107 25.10 1.44 -17.82
C ILE A 107 25.54 1.12 -19.25
N ASP A 108 24.59 0.82 -20.13
CA ASP A 108 24.83 0.52 -21.54
C ASP A 108 25.57 1.66 -22.27
N ARG A 109 25.17 2.91 -22.01
CA ARG A 109 25.86 4.10 -22.54
C ARG A 109 27.28 4.25 -22.01
N VAL A 110 27.51 4.04 -20.71
CA VAL A 110 28.86 4.14 -20.11
C VAL A 110 29.79 3.09 -20.71
N PHE A 111 29.30 1.87 -20.97
CA PHE A 111 30.11 0.81 -21.56
C PHE A 111 30.30 0.96 -23.08
N SER A 112 29.33 1.54 -23.79
CA SER A 112 29.41 1.71 -25.25
C SER A 112 30.18 2.98 -25.67
N VAL A 113 29.95 4.10 -24.99
CA VAL A 113 30.54 5.41 -25.31
C VAL A 113 31.82 5.67 -24.50
N GLY A 114 32.00 4.96 -23.39
CA GLY A 114 33.07 5.19 -22.42
C GLY A 114 32.67 6.20 -21.33
N PHE A 115 33.52 6.35 -20.32
CA PHE A 115 33.30 7.35 -19.27
C PHE A 115 33.45 8.76 -19.84
N PRO A 116 32.51 9.69 -19.56
CA PRO A 116 32.70 11.07 -19.94
C PRO A 116 33.96 11.62 -19.25
N PRO A 117 34.75 12.48 -19.91
CA PRO A 117 36.02 12.99 -19.37
C PRO A 117 35.84 13.71 -18.04
N GLU A 118 34.68 14.31 -17.80
CA GLU A 118 34.31 14.96 -16.54
C GLU A 118 34.19 13.98 -15.36
N ALA A 119 33.81 12.72 -15.60
CA ALA A 119 33.71 11.70 -14.56
C ALA A 119 35.07 11.09 -14.17
N LEU A 120 36.12 11.30 -14.99
CA LEU A 120 37.50 10.96 -14.62
C LEU A 120 38.12 11.96 -13.64
N ILE A 121 37.55 13.17 -13.56
CA ILE A 121 38.00 14.21 -12.65
C ILE A 121 37.35 13.94 -11.30
N VAL A 122 38.08 13.27 -10.41
CA VAL A 122 37.64 13.09 -9.02
C VAL A 122 37.64 14.48 -8.36
N PRO A 123 36.48 15.04 -7.99
CA PRO A 123 36.47 16.30 -7.26
C PRO A 123 37.22 16.11 -5.95
N GLU A 124 37.99 17.11 -5.53
CA GLU A 124 38.74 17.03 -4.28
C GLU A 124 37.76 16.87 -3.11
N PHE A 125 37.70 15.64 -2.58
CA PHE A 125 36.74 15.25 -1.54
C PHE A 125 37.02 15.87 -0.17
N ALA A 126 38.21 16.46 0.01
CA ALA A 126 38.67 16.96 1.28
C ALA A 126 39.67 18.09 1.06
N THR A 127 39.59 19.09 1.94
CA THR A 127 40.56 20.19 2.01
C THR A 127 41.92 19.65 2.45
N ASP A 128 43.02 20.32 2.12
CA ASP A 128 44.38 19.86 2.46
C ASP A 128 44.59 19.55 3.95
N LYS A 129 43.93 20.33 4.83
CA LYS A 129 43.98 20.13 6.28
C LYS A 129 43.29 18.83 6.71
N GLU A 130 42.19 18.49 6.07
CA GLU A 130 41.41 17.27 6.32
C GLU A 130 42.16 16.05 5.79
N ARG A 131 42.80 16.14 4.62
CA ARG A 131 43.69 15.11 4.07
C ARG A 131 44.84 14.78 5.03
N ARG A 132 45.52 15.80 5.56
CA ARG A 132 46.60 15.60 6.56
C ARG A 132 46.09 14.90 7.82
N ARG A 133 44.89 15.27 8.29
CA ARG A 133 44.27 14.64 9.47
C ARG A 133 43.95 13.17 9.20
N ILE A 134 43.37 12.85 8.04
CA ILE A 134 43.05 11.47 7.65
C ILE A 134 44.33 10.65 7.52
N ASN A 135 45.36 11.15 6.85
CA ASN A 135 46.63 10.45 6.69
C ASN A 135 47.30 10.16 8.04
N LYS A 136 47.23 11.09 8.99
CA LYS A 136 47.72 10.86 10.36
C LYS A 136 46.96 9.72 11.05
N LEU A 137 45.62 9.73 10.97
CA LEU A 137 44.79 8.67 11.54
C LEU A 137 44.99 7.29 10.88
N MET A 138 45.32 7.27 9.58
CA MET A 138 45.62 6.03 8.85
C MET A 138 47.03 5.51 9.12
N SER A 139 47.98 6.38 9.48
CA SER A 139 49.36 6.00 9.82
C SER A 139 49.54 5.56 11.28
N ASP A 140 48.65 5.99 12.17
CA ASP A 140 48.65 5.62 13.59
C ASP A 140 47.98 4.24 13.86
N ARG A 141 47.63 3.51 12.80
CA ARG A 141 47.00 2.18 12.83
C ARG A 141 47.97 1.12 12.31
#